data_AF-A0A7I8MXJ9-F1
#
_entry.id   AF-A0A7I8MXJ9-F1
#
_cell.length_a   1.000
_cell.length_b   1.000
_cell.length_c   1.000
_cell.angle_alpha   90.00
_cell.angle_beta   90.00
_cell.angle_gamma   90.00
#
_symmetry.space_group_name_H-M   'P 1'
#
loop_
_entity.id
_entity.type
_entity.pdbx_description
1 polymer ?
#
loop_
_entity_poly.entity_id
_entity_poly.type
_entity_poly.pdbx_seq_one_letter_code
_entity_poly.pdbx_strand_id
1 'polypeptide(L)'
;MTDIQPNSEKSTSLAWEIGKAILIGVGGSLLLILFLSTILHVSSVRAYIPWIIAFNGAMSGYSLVDKTRDTVRRKKLTSAMIGAAIAGITILMMVVMSTLYIGENLLTLNDVIFFLLGGVIGSELGTLLGVKYFKL
;
A
#
# COMPACT_ATOMS: atom_id res chain seq x y z
N MET A 1 -25.68 18.94 30.63
CA MET A 1 -26.19 19.22 29.27
C MET A 1 -25.26 20.27 28.69
N THR A 2 -24.34 20.01 27.79
CA THR A 2 -24.19 18.97 26.77
C THR A 2 -22.70 18.98 26.39
N ASP A 3 -21.96 17.90 26.65
CA ASP A 3 -20.62 17.71 26.12
C ASP A 3 -20.75 17.45 24.62
N ILE A 4 -20.52 18.50 23.82
CA ILE A 4 -20.39 18.41 22.38
C ILE A 4 -18.91 18.65 22.07
N GLN A 5 -18.23 17.57 21.68
CA GLN A 5 -17.05 17.40 20.82
C GLN A 5 -16.11 16.34 21.42
N PRO A 6 -15.76 15.27 20.67
CA PRO A 6 -14.53 15.36 19.89
C PRO A 6 -14.57 14.50 18.61
N ASN A 7 -15.44 14.84 17.65
CA ASN A 7 -15.47 14.09 16.38
C ASN A 7 -14.37 14.56 15.40
N SER A 8 -13.84 15.79 15.57
CA SER A 8 -12.78 16.33 14.71
C SER A 8 -11.40 15.74 15.02
N GLU A 9 -10.94 15.76 16.27
CA GLU A 9 -9.61 15.25 16.67
C GLU A 9 -9.38 13.77 16.33
N LYS A 10 -10.42 12.94 16.51
CA LYS A 10 -10.35 11.50 16.24
C LYS A 10 -10.31 11.18 14.74
N SER A 11 -10.88 12.04 13.90
CA SER A 11 -10.84 11.90 12.44
C SER A 11 -9.47 12.33 11.89
N THR A 12 -8.86 13.38 12.44
CA THR A 12 -7.52 13.83 12.02
C THR A 12 -6.44 12.82 12.39
N SER A 13 -6.54 12.17 13.56
CA SER A 13 -5.56 11.15 13.97
C SER A 13 -5.60 9.92 13.05
N LEU A 14 -6.81 9.47 12.66
CA LEU A 14 -6.98 8.35 11.72
C LEU A 14 -6.43 8.64 10.33
N ALA A 15 -6.76 9.82 9.77
CA ALA A 15 -6.28 10.21 8.45
C ALA A 15 -4.74 10.26 8.41
N TRP A 16 -4.12 10.75 9.49
CA TRP A 16 -2.67 10.78 9.64
C TRP A 16 -2.06 9.38 9.69
N GLU A 17 -2.66 8.45 10.41
CA GLU A 17 -2.19 7.07 10.48
C GLU A 17 -2.28 6.34 9.14
N ILE A 18 -3.38 6.54 8.42
CA ILE A 18 -3.58 6.02 7.06
C ILE A 18 -2.51 6.60 6.12
N GLY A 19 -2.32 7.92 6.16
CA GLY A 19 -1.31 8.61 5.36
C GLY A 19 0.10 8.06 5.60
N LYS A 20 0.48 7.88 6.86
CA LYS A 20 1.77 7.25 7.22
C LYS A 20 1.88 5.82 6.70
N ALA A 21 0.83 5.01 6.81
CA ALA A 21 0.85 3.62 6.35
C ALA A 21 1.02 3.52 4.82
N ILE A 22 0.39 4.43 4.07
CA ILE A 22 0.59 4.54 2.62
C ILE A 22 2.02 4.98 2.31
N LEU A 23 2.52 6.02 2.99
CA LEU A 23 3.85 6.56 2.75
C LEU A 23 4.96 5.53 3.03
N ILE A 24 4.82 4.77 4.11
CA ILE A 24 5.73 3.66 4.45
C ILE A 24 5.62 2.55 3.41
N GLY A 25 4.40 2.16 2.99
CA GLY A 25 4.21 1.10 2.00
C GLY A 25 4.77 1.45 0.62
N VAL A 26 4.55 2.69 0.17
CA VAL A 26 5.12 3.21 -1.09
C VAL A 26 6.64 3.31 -0.98
N GLY A 27 7.15 3.92 0.09
CA GLY A 27 8.58 4.08 0.33
C GLY A 27 9.31 2.74 0.41
N GLY A 28 8.76 1.77 1.14
CA GLY A 28 9.29 0.41 1.22
C GLY A 28 9.27 -0.31 -0.13
N SER A 29 8.21 -0.14 -0.91
CA SER A 29 8.13 -0.71 -2.26
C SER A 29 9.21 -0.13 -3.18
N LEU A 30 9.34 1.19 -3.21
CA LEU A 30 10.36 1.86 -4.03
C LEU A 30 11.77 1.50 -3.59
N LEU A 31 12.03 1.48 -2.29
CA LEU A 31 13.33 1.10 -1.73
C LEU A 31 13.72 -0.32 -2.15
N LEU A 32 12.81 -1.28 -2.00
CA LEU A 32 13.05 -2.67 -2.39
C LEU A 32 13.27 -2.81 -3.89
N ILE A 33 12.49 -2.11 -4.72
CA ILE A 33 12.64 -2.20 -6.17
C ILE A 33 13.96 -1.58 -6.62
N LEU A 34 14.32 -0.41 -6.09
CA LEU A 34 15.61 0.23 -6.37
C LEU A 34 16.77 -0.66 -5.91
N PHE A 35 16.67 -1.24 -4.72
CA PHE A 35 17.66 -2.18 -4.20
C PHE A 35 17.78 -3.43 -5.10
N LEU A 36 16.67 -4.05 -5.51
CA LEU A 36 16.72 -5.18 -6.44
C LEU A 36 17.33 -4.78 -7.79
N SER A 37 17.11 -3.55 -8.25
CA SER A 37 17.67 -3.04 -9.50
C SER A 37 19.17 -2.79 -9.47
N THR A 38 19.82 -2.74 -8.30
CA THR A 38 21.29 -2.67 -8.23
C THR A 38 21.94 -4.05 -8.35
N ILE A 39 21.18 -5.12 -8.08
CA ILE A 39 21.67 -6.51 -8.04
C ILE A 39 21.25 -7.28 -9.28
N LEU A 40 20.02 -7.06 -9.76
CA LEU A 40 19.39 -7.81 -10.84
C LEU A 40 19.22 -6.96 -12.09
N HIS A 41 19.22 -7.63 -13.24
CA HIS A 41 18.83 -7.00 -14.49
C HIS A 41 17.37 -6.51 -14.42
N VAL A 42 17.08 -5.36 -15.03
CA VAL A 42 15.79 -4.66 -14.95
C VAL A 42 14.60 -5.55 -15.36
N SER A 43 14.80 -6.44 -16.32
CA SER A 43 13.80 -7.44 -16.74
C SER A 43 13.43 -8.41 -15.63
N SER A 44 14.40 -8.85 -14.83
CA SER A 44 14.18 -9.76 -13.69
C SER A 44 13.50 -9.04 -12.53
N VAL A 45 13.84 -7.77 -12.28
CA VAL A 45 13.20 -6.93 -11.25
C VAL A 45 11.70 -6.81 -11.50
N ARG A 46 11.29 -6.67 -12.77
CA ARG A 46 9.88 -6.54 -13.16
C ARG A 46 9.02 -7.69 -12.63
N ALA A 47 9.56 -8.91 -12.62
CA ALA A 47 8.86 -10.10 -12.11
C ALA A 47 8.62 -10.06 -10.59
N TYR A 48 9.42 -9.30 -9.83
CA TYR A 48 9.30 -9.18 -8.38
C TYR A 48 8.41 -8.02 -7.92
N ILE A 49 8.13 -7.05 -8.79
CA ILE A 49 7.29 -5.88 -8.45
C ILE A 49 5.91 -6.27 -7.90
N PRO A 50 5.14 -7.21 -8.50
CA PRO A 50 3.84 -7.61 -7.94
C PRO A 50 3.95 -8.13 -6.52
N TRP A 51 4.99 -8.93 -6.23
CA TRP A 51 5.23 -9.51 -4.92
C TRP A 51 5.61 -8.45 -3.88
N ILE A 52 6.46 -7.49 -4.27
CA ILE A 52 6.85 -6.37 -3.41
C ILE A 52 5.63 -5.51 -3.06
N ILE A 53 4.81 -5.18 -4.05
CA ILE A 53 3.59 -4.38 -3.85
C ILE A 53 2.59 -5.15 -3.00
N ALA A 54 2.37 -6.44 -3.25
CA ALA A 54 1.48 -7.28 -2.45
C ALA A 54 1.95 -7.38 -1.00
N PHE A 55 3.26 -7.56 -0.77
CA PHE A 55 3.85 -7.62 0.57
C PHE A 55 3.71 -6.31 1.32
N ASN A 56 4.06 -5.17 0.70
CA ASN A 56 3.89 -3.86 1.31
C ASN A 56 2.42 -3.51 1.54
N GLY A 57 1.54 -3.89 0.61
CA GLY A 57 0.09 -3.79 0.77
C GLY A 57 -0.42 -4.58 1.98
N ALA A 58 0.07 -5.82 2.17
CA ALA A 58 -0.27 -6.67 3.32
C ALA A 58 0.22 -6.06 4.63
N MET A 59 1.47 -5.60 4.69
CA MET A 59 2.02 -4.95 5.89
C MET A 59 1.24 -3.69 6.26
N SER A 60 0.88 -2.84 5.29
CA SER A 60 0.06 -1.66 5.55
C SER A 60 -1.38 -2.02 5.94
N GLY A 61 -1.97 -3.04 5.32
CA GLY A 61 -3.30 -3.56 5.67
C GLY A 61 -3.35 -4.16 7.08
N TYR A 62 -2.29 -4.82 7.51
CA TYR A 62 -2.12 -5.31 8.89
C TYR A 62 -1.94 -4.14 9.88
N SER A 63 -1.01 -3.21 9.59
CA SER A 63 -0.76 -2.04 10.45
C SER A 63 -1.99 -1.17 10.63
N LEU A 64 -2.84 -1.09 9.60
CA LEU A 64 -4.12 -0.41 9.71
C LEU A 64 -5.02 -1.10 10.75
N VAL A 65 -5.18 -2.42 10.69
CA VAL A 65 -6.04 -3.16 11.64
C VAL A 65 -5.53 -3.02 13.07
N ASP A 66 -4.21 -3.06 13.25
CA ASP A 66 -3.56 -2.88 14.55
C ASP A 66 -3.87 -1.49 15.15
N LYS A 67 -3.70 -0.43 14.37
CA LYS A 67 -3.92 0.95 14.84
C LYS A 67 -5.39 1.36 14.92
N THR A 68 -6.21 0.84 14.02
CA THR A 68 -7.63 1.21 13.92
C THR A 68 -8.59 0.21 14.57
N ARG A 69 -8.05 -0.65 15.45
CA ARG A 69 -8.72 -1.76 16.14
C ARG A 69 -10.16 -1.43 16.56
N ASP A 70 -10.36 -0.27 17.19
CA ASP A 70 -11.64 0.14 17.80
C ASP A 70 -12.44 1.20 17.03
N THR A 71 -11.91 1.77 15.94
CA THR A 71 -12.53 2.97 15.33
C THR A 71 -13.14 2.75 13.93
N VAL A 72 -12.64 1.79 13.15
CA VAL A 72 -13.08 1.64 11.75
C VAL A 72 -14.11 0.53 11.61
N ARG A 73 -15.37 0.92 11.31
CA ARG A 73 -16.51 0.01 11.09
C ARG A 73 -16.46 -0.72 9.73
N ARG A 74 -15.68 -0.25 8.75
CA ARG A 74 -15.52 -0.85 7.40
C ARG A 74 -14.08 -1.27 7.08
N LYS A 75 -13.47 -2.10 7.94
CA LYS A 75 -12.04 -2.50 7.86
C LYS A 75 -11.61 -3.03 6.48
N LYS A 76 -12.46 -3.83 5.82
CA LYS A 76 -12.17 -4.37 4.48
C LYS A 76 -12.10 -3.28 3.40
N LEU A 77 -13.04 -2.34 3.38
CA LEU A 77 -13.09 -1.30 2.34
C LEU A 77 -11.93 -0.32 2.49
N THR A 78 -11.60 0.08 3.72
CA THR A 78 -10.48 0.99 3.99
C THR A 78 -9.13 0.33 3.68
N SER A 79 -8.99 -0.97 3.95
CA SER A 79 -7.81 -1.75 3.58
C SER A 79 -7.62 -1.84 2.06
N ALA A 80 -8.68 -2.23 1.32
CA ALA A 80 -8.60 -2.33 -0.13
C ALA A 80 -8.21 -0.99 -0.79
N MET A 81 -8.72 0.14 -0.27
CA MET A 81 -8.33 1.47 -0.75
C MET A 81 -6.86 1.79 -0.45
N ILE A 82 -6.32 1.37 0.69
CA ILE A 82 -4.90 1.57 1.02
C ILE A 82 -4.01 0.71 0.11
N GLY A 83 -4.36 -0.56 -0.10
CA GLY A 83 -3.65 -1.43 -1.04
C GLY A 83 -3.63 -0.87 -2.46
N ALA A 84 -4.79 -0.39 -2.93
CA ALA A 84 -4.91 0.27 -4.23
C ALA A 84 -4.09 1.57 -4.30
N ALA A 85 -4.11 2.40 -3.25
CA ALA A 85 -3.34 3.63 -3.19
C ALA A 85 -1.84 3.36 -3.22
N ILE A 86 -1.34 2.40 -2.44
CA ILE A 86 0.07 2.01 -2.44
C ILE A 86 0.47 1.52 -3.83
N ALA A 87 -0.28 0.58 -4.41
CA ALA A 87 0.00 0.07 -5.75
C ALA A 87 -0.02 1.19 -6.80
N GLY A 88 -1.06 2.03 -6.82
CA GLY A 88 -1.21 3.12 -7.77
C GLY A 88 -0.10 4.16 -7.67
N ILE A 89 0.24 4.60 -6.46
CA ILE A 89 1.31 5.59 -6.24
C ILE A 89 2.68 5.00 -6.59
N THR A 90 2.96 3.75 -6.21
CA THR A 90 4.21 3.08 -6.58
C THR A 90 4.33 2.95 -8.09
N ILE A 91 3.27 2.51 -8.79
CA ILE A 91 3.23 2.42 -10.26
C ILE A 91 3.49 3.80 -10.88
N LEU A 92 2.80 4.84 -10.41
CA LEU A 92 2.97 6.20 -10.91
C LEU A 92 4.42 6.67 -10.78
N MET A 93 5.02 6.46 -9.60
CA MET A 93 6.43 6.80 -9.35
C MET A 93 7.37 6.01 -10.25
N MET A 94 7.10 4.73 -10.48
CA MET A 94 7.91 3.92 -11.40
C MET A 94 7.80 4.37 -12.85
N VAL A 95 6.59 4.72 -13.32
CA VAL A 95 6.39 5.27 -14.67
C VAL A 95 7.18 6.57 -14.82
N VAL A 96 7.07 7.49 -13.85
CA VAL A 96 7.79 8.77 -13.86
C VAL A 96 9.31 8.55 -13.85
N MET A 97 9.83 7.64 -13.03
CA MET A 97 11.26 7.34 -13.03
C MET A 97 11.68 6.69 -14.37
N SER A 98 10.91 5.75 -14.91
CA SER A 98 11.21 5.10 -16.18
C SER A 98 11.30 6.11 -17.33
N THR A 99 10.33 7.02 -17.44
CA THR A 99 10.31 8.03 -18.50
C THR A 99 11.42 9.05 -18.36
N LEU A 100 11.78 9.44 -17.13
CA LEU A 100 12.85 10.41 -16.89
C LEU A 100 14.26 9.83 -17.12
N TYR A 101 14.50 8.57 -16.74
CA TYR A 101 15.85 7.98 -16.80
C TYR A 101 16.12 7.18 -18.07
N ILE A 102 15.10 6.52 -18.64
CA ILE A 102 15.26 5.58 -19.77
C ILE A 102 14.62 6.15 -21.04
N GLY A 103 13.75 7.17 -20.92
CA GLY A 103 13.07 7.78 -22.07
C GLY A 103 11.92 6.93 -22.65
N GLU A 104 11.75 5.71 -22.13
CA GLU A 104 10.70 4.77 -22.53
C GLU A 104 9.89 4.32 -21.32
N ASN A 105 8.63 3.93 -21.55
CA ASN A 105 7.76 3.43 -20.51
C ASN A 105 7.97 1.92 -20.36
N LEU A 106 8.69 1.51 -19.31
CA LEU A 106 8.95 0.08 -19.08
C LEU A 106 7.71 -0.73 -18.72
N LEU A 107 6.62 -0.08 -18.29
CA LEU A 107 5.43 -0.76 -17.79
C LEU A 107 4.36 -0.89 -18.87
N THR A 108 3.97 -2.13 -19.14
CA THR A 108 2.84 -2.43 -20.02
C THR A 108 1.53 -2.22 -19.26
N LEU A 109 0.45 -1.92 -19.97
CA LEU A 109 -0.88 -1.79 -19.38
C LEU A 109 -1.33 -3.06 -18.62
N ASN A 110 -0.90 -4.23 -19.10
CA ASN A 110 -1.09 -5.51 -18.40
C ASN A 110 -0.34 -5.55 -17.06
N ASP A 111 0.90 -5.08 -17.01
CA ASP A 111 1.72 -5.05 -15.79
C ASP A 111 1.03 -4.20 -14.71
N VAL A 112 0.47 -3.05 -15.11
CA VAL A 112 -0.29 -2.15 -14.21
C VAL A 112 -1.48 -2.86 -13.58
N ILE A 113 -2.26 -3.63 -14.36
CA ILE A 113 -3.41 -4.38 -13.85
C ILE A 113 -2.95 -5.44 -12.85
N PHE A 114 -1.91 -6.21 -13.18
CA PHE A 114 -1.37 -7.23 -12.27
C PHE A 114 -0.85 -6.63 -10.96
N PHE A 115 -0.22 -5.46 -11.02
CA PHE A 115 0.34 -4.81 -9.83
C PHE A 115 -0.76 -4.24 -8.93
N LEU A 116 -1.81 -3.65 -9.53
CA LEU A 116 -2.99 -3.19 -8.79
C LEU A 116 -3.70 -4.35 -8.09
N LEU A 117 -3.93 -5.46 -8.81
CA LEU A 117 -4.54 -6.65 -8.23
C LEU A 117 -3.68 -7.22 -7.09
N GLY A 118 -2.37 -7.31 -7.29
CA GLY A 118 -1.44 -7.77 -6.25
C GLY A 118 -1.49 -6.91 -4.99
N GLY A 119 -1.52 -5.58 -5.14
CA GLY A 119 -1.62 -4.65 -4.01
C GLY A 119 -2.94 -4.75 -3.24
N VAL A 120 -4.07 -4.87 -3.95
CA VAL A 120 -5.39 -5.04 -3.31
C VAL A 120 -5.48 -6.37 -2.59
N ILE A 121 -5.14 -7.48 -3.26
CA ILE A 121 -5.20 -8.83 -2.68
C ILE A 121 -4.26 -8.93 -1.48
N GLY A 122 -3.03 -8.44 -1.61
CA GLY A 122 -2.06 -8.40 -0.53
C GLY A 122 -2.59 -7.64 0.69
N SER A 123 -3.16 -6.45 0.47
CA SER A 123 -3.72 -5.65 1.56
C SER A 123 -4.91 -6.32 2.25
N GLU A 124 -5.81 -6.94 1.49
CA GLU A 124 -6.90 -7.73 2.06
C GLU A 124 -6.39 -8.90 2.91
N LEU A 125 -5.37 -9.62 2.44
CA LEU A 125 -4.74 -10.71 3.19
C LEU A 125 -4.09 -10.20 4.49
N GLY A 126 -3.39 -9.07 4.45
CA GLY A 126 -2.80 -8.45 5.62
C GLY A 126 -3.84 -8.03 6.67
N THR A 127 -4.97 -7.48 6.21
CA THR A 127 -6.10 -7.14 7.07
C THR A 127 -6.77 -8.38 7.65
N LEU A 128 -6.95 -9.46 6.87
CA LEU A 128 -7.46 -10.74 7.36
C LEU A 128 -6.57 -11.32 8.46
N LEU A 129 -5.24 -11.27 8.27
CA LEU A 129 -4.28 -11.70 9.27
C LEU A 129 -4.38 -10.86 10.54
N GLY A 130 -4.48 -9.54 10.41
CA GLY A 130 -4.67 -8.64 11.56
C GLY A 130 -5.95 -8.95 12.33
N VAL A 131 -7.09 -9.10 11.64
CA VAL A 131 -8.38 -9.41 12.28
C VAL A 131 -8.31 -10.74 13.04
N LYS A 132 -7.74 -11.78 12.40
CA LYS A 132 -7.59 -13.11 13.03
C LYS A 132 -6.65 -13.08 14.23
N TYR A 133 -5.53 -12.39 14.12
CA TYR A 133 -4.53 -12.30 15.19
C TYR A 133 -5.06 -11.56 16.42
N PHE A 134 -5.76 -10.44 16.20
CA PHE A 134 -6.30 -9.62 17.29
C PHE A 134 -7.68 -10.09 17.80
N LYS A 135 -8.20 -11.20 17.28
CA LYS A 135 -9.54 -11.78 17.57
C LYS A 135 -10.67 -10.74 17.48
N LEU A 136 -10.66 -9.92 16.43
CA LEU A 136 -11.75 -8.97 16.14
C LEU A 136 -12.84 -9.56 15.26
#